data_AF-A0A518XHM3-F1
#
_entry.id   AF-A0A518XHM3-F1
#
_cell.length_a   1.000
_cell.length_b   1.000
_cell.length_c   1.000
_cell.angle_alpha   90.00
_cell.angle_beta   90.00
_cell.angle_gamma   90.00
#
_symmetry.space_group_name_H-M   'P 1'
#
loop_
_entity.id
_entity.type
_entity.pdbx_description
1 polymer ?
#
loop_
_entity_poly.entity_id
_entity_poly.type
_entity_poly.pdbx_seq_one_letter_code
_entity_poly.pdbx_strand_id
1 'polypeptide(L)' 'MSQSALATYLELSDEELQEMGLSQDDLFTTEDASGGDRTFYFNVPDTTPQHVLGKKGWSLGERIEIPGSALQAD' A
#
# COMPACT_ATOMS: atom_id res chain seq x y z
N MET A 1 -12.39 -8.07 -0.41
CA MET A 1 -12.39 -7.94 1.05
C MET A 1 -11.08 -7.38 1.61
N SER A 2 -10.10 -6.99 0.80
CA SER A 2 -8.75 -6.70 1.32
C SER A 2 -8.12 -5.41 0.77
N GLN A 3 -8.94 -4.56 0.13
CA GLN A 3 -8.58 -3.17 -0.19
C GLN A 3 -8.77 -2.27 1.05
N SER A 4 -9.76 -2.57 1.89
CA SER A 4 -10.11 -1.78 3.07
C SER A 4 -9.08 -1.86 4.21
N ALA A 5 -8.35 -2.98 4.34
CA ALA A 5 -7.24 -3.11 5.31
C ALA A 5 -6.05 -2.22 4.91
N LEU A 6 -5.69 -2.24 3.63
CA LEU A 6 -4.67 -1.37 3.05
C LEU A 6 -5.08 0.10 3.15
N ALA A 7 -6.34 0.42 2.83
CA ALA A 7 -6.91 1.76 2.95
C ALA A 7 -6.84 2.26 4.40
N THR A 8 -7.22 1.42 5.36
CA THR A 8 -7.15 1.73 6.79
C THR A 8 -5.71 1.98 7.24
N TYR A 9 -4.77 1.10 6.88
CA TYR A 9 -3.36 1.25 7.25
C TYR A 9 -2.74 2.51 6.64
N LEU A 10 -3.03 2.76 5.36
CA LEU A 10 -2.59 3.95 4.67
C LEU A 10 -3.42 5.18 5.03
N GLU A 11 -4.43 5.11 5.90
CA GLU A 11 -5.39 6.19 6.18
C GLU A 11 -5.91 6.91 4.92
N LEU A 12 -6.17 6.11 3.89
CA LEU A 12 -6.79 6.52 2.63
C LEU A 12 -8.20 5.97 2.57
N SER A 13 -9.09 6.66 1.88
CA SER A 13 -10.38 6.09 1.50
C SER A 13 -10.19 4.99 0.44
N ASP A 14 -11.11 4.02 0.37
CA ASP A 14 -11.11 3.02 -0.71
C ASP A 14 -11.15 3.70 -2.10
N GLU A 15 -11.82 4.85 -2.21
CA GLU A 15 -11.84 5.69 -3.43
C GLU A 15 -10.46 6.25 -3.78
N GLU A 16 -9.74 6.86 -2.83
CA GLU A 16 -8.38 7.39 -3.05
C GLU A 16 -7.44 6.26 -3.50
N LEU A 17 -7.59 5.08 -2.90
CA LEU A 17 -6.80 3.90 -3.21
C LEU A 17 -7.12 3.33 -4.61
N GLN A 18 -8.39 3.39 -5.00
CA GLN A 18 -8.83 3.02 -6.35
C GLN A 18 -8.37 4.05 -7.40
N GLU A 19 -8.38 5.34 -7.08
CA GLU A 19 -7.87 6.41 -7.96
C GLU A 19 -6.37 6.26 -8.21
N MET A 20 -5.61 5.84 -7.20
CA MET A 20 -4.20 5.46 -7.38
C MET A 20 -4.02 4.27 -8.31
N GLY A 21 -5.05 3.44 -8.51
CA GLY A 21 -4.93 2.15 -9.18
C GLY A 21 -4.11 1.15 -8.38
N LEU A 22 -4.02 1.33 -7.06
CA LEU A 22 -3.26 0.45 -6.19
C LEU A 22 -4.14 -0.71 -5.72
N SER A 23 -3.69 -1.94 -5.90
CA SER A 23 -4.37 -3.12 -5.37
C SER A 23 -3.37 -4.03 -4.64
N GLN A 24 -3.88 -5.05 -3.94
CA GLN A 24 -2.96 -6.01 -3.29
C GLN A 24 -2.10 -6.79 -4.28
N ASP A 25 -2.59 -6.97 -5.50
CA ASP A 25 -1.83 -7.62 -6.57
C ASP A 25 -0.65 -6.76 -7.04
N ASP A 26 -0.69 -5.44 -6.80
CA ASP A 26 0.42 -4.51 -7.05
C ASP A 26 1.42 -4.47 -5.88
N LEU A 27 1.13 -5.16 -4.77
CA LEU A 27 2.06 -5.26 -3.66
C LEU A 27 3.13 -6.30 -3.96
N PHE A 28 4.38 -5.87 -3.91
CA PHE A 28 5.52 -6.76 -3.94
C PHE A 28 5.76 -7.31 -2.55
N THR A 29 6.15 -8.59 -2.47
CA THR A 29 6.60 -9.21 -1.23
C THR A 29 8.11 -9.32 -1.24
N THR A 30 8.73 -8.95 -0.13
CA THR A 30 10.13 -9.30 0.12
C THR A 30 10.09 -10.61 0.90
N GLU A 31 10.11 -11.74 0.20
CA GLU A 31 10.24 -13.05 0.83
C GLU A 31 11.68 -13.22 1.31
N ASP A 32 11.93 -13.00 2.61
CA ASP A 32 12.97 -13.77 3.27
C ASP A 32 12.38 -15.18 3.43
N ALA A 33 12.90 -16.15 2.67
CA ALA A 33 12.34 -17.50 2.51
C ALA A 33 12.35 -18.36 3.80
N SER A 34 12.52 -17.75 4.98
CA SER A 34 12.76 -18.40 6.26
C SER A 34 11.82 -17.87 7.35
N GLY A 35 10.50 -18.05 7.19
CA GLY A 35 9.55 -18.13 8.31
C GLY A 35 9.40 -16.90 9.24
N GLY A 36 9.89 -15.73 8.86
CA GLY A 36 9.70 -14.46 9.58
C GLY A 36 8.81 -13.48 8.80
N ASP A 37 8.05 -12.65 9.52
CA ASP A 37 7.07 -11.67 9.03
C ASP A 37 7.20 -11.25 7.56
N ARG A 38 6.21 -11.61 6.74
CA ARG A 38 6.11 -11.17 5.34
C ARG A 38 5.95 -9.66 5.31
N THR A 39 6.95 -8.97 4.78
CA THR A 39 6.89 -7.52 4.54
C THR A 39 6.56 -7.27 3.09
N PHE A 40 5.46 -6.55 2.88
CA PHE A 40 4.97 -6.13 1.59
C PHE A 40 5.45 -4.71 1.31
N TYR A 41 5.48 -4.31 0.05
CA TYR A 41 5.74 -2.93 -0.33
C TYR A 41 5.09 -2.62 -1.67
N PHE A 42 4.88 -1.34 -1.95
CA PHE A 42 4.54 -0.85 -3.27
C PHE A 42 5.34 0.39 -3.60
N ASN A 43 5.42 0.70 -4.88
CA ASN A 43 5.95 1.97 -5.34
C ASN A 43 4.77 2.87 -5.67
N VAL A 44 4.80 4.10 -5.19
CA VAL A 44 3.73 5.09 -5.44
C VAL A 44 3.53 5.23 -6.95
N PRO A 45 2.38 4.81 -7.50
CA PRO A 45 2.19 4.81 -8.94
C PRO A 45 2.04 6.24 -9.47
N ASP A 46 2.42 6.48 -10.73
CA ASP A 46 2.29 7.78 -11.40
C ASP A 46 0.84 8.27 -11.52
N THR A 47 -0.11 7.36 -11.39
CA THR A 47 -1.56 7.61 -11.31
C THR A 47 -2.00 8.15 -9.95
N THR A 48 -1.11 8.21 -8.96
CA THR A 48 -1.45 8.72 -7.61
C THR A 48 -1.83 10.20 -7.70
N PRO A 49 -3.06 10.56 -7.27
CA PRO A 49 -3.52 11.93 -7.39
C PRO A 49 -2.78 12.84 -6.41
N GLN A 50 -2.60 14.11 -6.81
CA GLN A 50 -1.81 15.08 -6.04
C GLN A 50 -2.34 15.33 -4.63
N HIS A 51 -3.64 15.14 -4.39
CA HIS A 51 -4.24 15.29 -3.06
C HIS A 51 -3.75 14.19 -2.10
N VAL A 52 -3.57 12.94 -2.58
CA VAL A 52 -2.99 11.85 -1.81
C VAL A 52 -1.50 12.10 -1.55
N LEU A 53 -0.75 12.49 -2.59
CA LEU A 53 0.67 12.83 -2.47
C LEU A 53 0.91 13.93 -1.44
N GLY A 54 0.10 15.00 -1.46
CA GLY A 54 0.18 16.10 -0.50
C GLY A 54 -0.24 15.69 0.92
N LYS A 55 -1.26 14.84 1.06
CA LYS A 55 -1.76 14.34 2.36
C LYS A 55 -0.73 13.45 3.04
N LYS A 56 -0.03 12.61 2.28
CA LYS A 56 0.96 11.66 2.82
C LYS A 56 2.41 12.12 2.75
N GLY A 57 2.69 13.13 1.94
CA GLY A 57 4.05 13.58 1.66
C GLY A 57 4.83 12.58 0.79
N TRP A 58 4.14 11.76 0.01
CA TRP A 58 4.75 10.77 -0.86
C TRP A 58 5.24 11.39 -2.16
N SER A 59 6.32 10.81 -2.69
CA SER A 59 6.81 11.10 -4.04
C SER A 59 6.38 10.00 -5.01
N LEU A 60 6.16 10.35 -6.29
CA LEU A 60 5.94 9.33 -7.33
C LEU A 60 7.14 8.39 -7.43
N GLY A 61 6.87 7.08 -7.49
CA GLY A 61 7.89 6.02 -7.47
C GLY A 61 8.51 5.74 -6.11
N GLU A 62 8.12 6.47 -5.06
CA GLU A 62 8.59 6.23 -3.69
C GLU A 62 8.14 4.85 -3.21
N ARG A 63 9.06 4.10 -2.57
CA ARG A 63 8.74 2.78 -2.02
C ARG A 63 8.13 2.94 -0.63
N ILE A 64 6.91 2.45 -0.48
CA ILE A 64 6.19 2.41 0.79
C ILE A 64 6.16 0.95 1.28
N GLU A 65 6.70 0.72 2.46
CA GLU A 65 6.73 -0.60 3.10
C GLU A 65 5.49 -0.80 3.97
N ILE A 66 4.93 -2.00 3.89
CA ILE A 66 3.70 -2.41 4.56
C ILE A 66 3.98 -3.71 5.31
N PRO A 67 3.86 -3.72 6.64
CA PRO A 67 4.00 -4.95 7.40
C PRO A 67 2.83 -5.89 7.07
N GLY A 68 3.10 -7.19 6.93
CA GLY A 68 2.05 -8.18 6.62
C GLY A 68 0.92 -8.24 7.66
N SER A 69 1.19 -7.82 8.89
CA SER A 69 0.17 -7.64 9.93
C SER A 69 -0.86 -6.56 9.60
N ALA A 70 -0.50 -5.55 8.81
CA ALA A 70 -1.43 -4.51 8.35
C ALA A 70 -2.43 -5.00 7.29
N LEU A 71 -2.08 -6.06 6.56
CA LEU A 71 -2.94 -6.67 5.53
C LEU A 71 -3.84 -7.78 6.09
N GLN A 72 -3.59 -8.24 7.32
CA GLN A 72 -4.35 -9.27 8.02
C GLN A 72 -5.36 -8.67 9.02
N ALA A 73 -5.99 -7.54 8.70
CA ALA A 73 -7.05 -7.02 9.56
C ALA A 73 -8.21 -8.05 9.62
N ASP A 74 -8.38 -8.64 10.81
CA ASP A 74 -9.40 -9.63 11.20
C ASP A 74 -10.82 -9.02 11.20
#